data_AF-A0A0R2D2W8-F1
#
_entry.id   AF-A0A0R2D2W8-F1
#
_cell.length_a   1.000
_cell.length_b   1.000
_cell.length_c   1.000
_cell.angle_alpha   90.00
_cell.angle_beta   90.00
_cell.angle_gamma   90.00
#
_symmetry.space_group_name_H-M   'P 1'
#
loop_
_entity.id
_entity.type
_entity.pdbx_description
1 polymer ?
#
loop_
_entity_poly.entity_id
_entity_poly.type
_entity_poly.pdbx_seq_one_letter_code
_entity_poly.pdbx_strand_id
1 'polypeptide(L)'
;MLGYYLGGGTLSDSKVKIAALHQSYKRLSELIGVEAMQKVYDEFRGTQVQYPMRLYDRQAVSKLIREEYTGNNLKELSRFYGYSQRWMKEQLKKKAEK
;
A
#
# COMPACT_ATOMS: atom_id res chain seq x y z
N MET A 1 -2.29 39.00 -14.45
CA MET A 1 -1.19 38.12 -13.98
C MET A 1 -1.25 38.06 -12.47
N LEU A 2 -1.53 36.97 -11.77
CA LEU A 2 -1.91 35.60 -12.15
C LEU A 2 -3.07 35.23 -11.22
N GLY A 3 -4.19 34.81 -11.81
CA GLY A 3 -5.25 34.16 -11.08
C GLY A 3 -4.87 32.70 -10.83
N TYR A 4 -5.15 32.22 -9.63
CA TYR A 4 -5.23 30.79 -9.36
C TYR A 4 -6.64 30.49 -8.84
N TYR A 5 -7.44 29.91 -9.73
CA TYR A 5 -8.78 29.38 -9.49
C TYR A 5 -8.69 28.05 -8.72
N LEU A 6 -9.35 28.01 -7.57
CA LEU A 6 -10.32 27.02 -7.09
C LEU A 6 -10.14 25.54 -7.47
N GLY A 7 -9.90 24.72 -6.44
CA GLY A 7 -10.57 23.43 -6.22
C GLY A 7 -10.83 23.35 -4.70
N GLY A 8 -12.04 23.40 -4.18
CA GLY A 8 -13.15 22.52 -4.53
C GLY A 8 -13.12 21.30 -3.60
N GLY A 9 -13.35 21.50 -2.31
CA GLY A 9 -13.37 20.46 -1.29
C GLY A 9 -13.87 21.03 0.04
N THR A 10 -15.07 20.61 0.42
CA THR A 10 -15.85 21.05 1.58
C THR A 10 -15.07 21.06 2.88
N LEU A 11 -15.27 22.10 3.70
CA LEU A 11 -14.95 22.09 5.12
C LEU A 11 -15.66 20.90 5.79
N SER A 12 -14.92 19.81 6.01
CA SER A 12 -15.21 18.82 7.04
C SER A 12 -14.42 19.25 8.27
N ASP A 13 -15.13 19.73 9.28
CA ASP A 13 -14.61 20.33 10.51
C ASP A 13 -13.80 19.31 11.32
N SER A 14 -12.49 19.23 11.05
CA SER A 14 -11.52 18.70 12.00
C SER A 14 -10.42 19.73 12.18
N LYS A 15 -10.46 20.45 13.31
CA LYS A 15 -9.49 21.47 13.74
C LYS A 15 -8.11 20.87 14.06
N VAL A 16 -7.53 20.10 13.15
CA VAL A 16 -6.17 19.57 13.33
C VAL A 16 -5.19 20.69 13.07
N LYS A 17 -4.49 21.10 14.14
CA LYS A 17 -3.41 22.08 14.06
C LYS A 17 -2.19 21.41 13.45
N ILE A 18 -2.08 21.43 12.11
CA ILE A 18 -0.98 20.82 11.35
C ILE A 18 0.39 21.31 11.86
N ALA A 19 0.48 22.59 12.25
CA ALA A 19 1.70 23.19 12.79
C ALA A 19 2.20 22.56 14.10
N ALA A 20 1.32 21.90 14.85
CA ALA A 20 1.62 21.24 16.13
C ALA A 20 1.68 19.71 16.01
N LEU A 21 1.56 19.14 14.81
CA LEU A 21 1.69 17.71 14.60
C LEU A 21 3.14 17.26 14.82
N HIS A 22 3.30 16.08 15.41
CA HIS A 22 4.59 15.40 15.44
C HIS A 22 5.11 15.23 13.99
N GLN A 23 6.44 15.31 13.80
CA GLN A 23 7.04 15.35 12.46
C GLN A 23 6.61 14.17 11.57
N SER A 24 6.45 12.96 12.16
CA SER A 24 5.95 11.79 11.45
C SER A 24 4.53 11.97 10.90
N TYR A 25 3.60 12.50 11.72
CA TYR A 25 2.22 12.76 11.30
C TYR A 25 2.12 13.94 10.34
N LYS A 26 3.02 14.93 10.45
CA LYS A 26 3.13 16.01 9.47
C LYS A 26 3.49 15.46 8.09
N ARG A 27 4.58 14.68 7.99
CA ARG A 27 4.98 14.02 6.74
C ARG A 27 3.90 13.09 6.21
N LEU A 28 3.23 12.34 7.09
CA LEU A 28 2.14 11.47 6.70
C LEU A 28 0.96 12.29 6.14
N SER A 29 0.59 13.40 6.78
CA SER A 29 -0.47 14.29 6.27
C SER A 29 -0.12 14.96 4.95
N GLU A 30 1.16 15.24 4.69
CA GLU A 30 1.65 15.73 3.40
C GLU A 30 1.58 14.65 2.31
N LEU A 31 1.77 13.37 2.69
CA LEU A 31 1.74 12.23 1.76
C LEU A 31 0.31 11.80 1.37
N ILE A 32 -0.58 11.63 2.35
CA ILE A 32 -1.92 11.03 2.16
C ILE A 32 -3.09 11.98 2.47
N GLY A 33 -2.80 13.22 2.90
CA GLY A 33 -3.82 14.17 3.34
C GLY A 33 -4.18 14.03 4.82
N VAL A 34 -4.82 15.07 5.37
CA VAL A 34 -5.16 15.16 6.80
C VAL A 34 -6.21 14.13 7.21
N GLU A 35 -7.24 13.90 6.39
CA GLU A 35 -8.30 12.94 6.70
C GLU A 35 -7.80 11.49 6.74
N ALA A 36 -6.97 11.08 5.78
CA ALA A 36 -6.41 9.74 5.75
C ALA A 36 -5.39 9.55 6.89
N MET A 37 -4.61 10.58 7.21
CA MET A 37 -3.70 10.57 8.36
C MET A 37 -4.45 10.36 9.68
N GLN A 38 -5.60 11.00 9.88
CA GLN A 38 -6.44 10.79 11.07
C GLN A 38 -6.90 9.33 11.20
N LYS A 39 -7.34 8.70 10.09
CA LYS A 39 -7.71 7.26 10.11
C LYS A 39 -6.54 6.37 10.54
N VAL A 40 -5.34 6.65 10.04
CA VAL A 40 -4.13 5.93 10.45
C VAL A 40 -3.81 6.18 11.93
N TYR A 41 -3.96 7.41 12.42
CA TYR A 41 -3.78 7.73 13.83
C TYR A 41 -4.77 6.97 14.71
N ASP A 42 -6.06 6.99 14.37
CA ASP A 42 -7.08 6.33 15.18
C ASP A 42 -6.90 4.80 15.23
N GLU A 43 -6.51 4.18 14.11
CA GLU A 43 -6.28 2.73 14.02
C GLU A 43 -4.98 2.30 14.74
N PHE A 44 -3.89 3.05 14.58
CA PHE A 44 -2.55 2.58 14.99
C PHE A 44 -1.97 3.30 16.21
N ARG A 45 -2.63 4.31 16.79
CA ARG A 45 -2.12 5.01 17.98
C ARG A 45 -1.86 4.03 19.13
N GLY A 46 -0.69 4.18 19.77
CA GLY A 46 -0.26 3.29 20.86
C GLY A 46 0.33 1.95 20.40
N THR A 47 0.35 1.66 19.10
CA THR A 47 0.93 0.44 18.53
C THR A 47 2.23 0.74 17.78
N GLN A 48 3.22 -0.14 17.87
CA GLN A 48 4.43 -0.05 17.04
C GLN A 48 4.19 -0.77 15.71
N VAL A 49 3.96 -0.01 14.64
CA VAL A 49 3.80 -0.55 13.28
C VAL A 49 5.15 -0.64 12.58
N GLN A 50 5.50 -1.82 12.09
CA GLN A 50 6.65 -2.02 11.20
C GLN A 50 6.15 -2.25 9.78
N TYR A 51 6.54 -1.38 8.85
CA TYR A 51 6.19 -1.55 7.45
C TYR A 51 7.10 -2.60 6.81
N PRO A 52 6.56 -3.71 6.28
CA PRO A 52 7.36 -4.71 5.58
C PRO A 52 7.96 -4.11 4.30
N MET A 53 9.15 -4.58 3.94
CA MET A 53 9.84 -4.13 2.71
C MET A 53 9.12 -4.60 1.42
N ARG A 54 8.26 -5.62 1.52
CA ARG A 54 7.43 -6.10 0.42
C ARG A 54 5.99 -5.66 0.65
N LEU A 55 5.37 -5.14 -0.40
CA LEU A 55 3.96 -4.74 -0.37
C LEU A 55 3.03 -5.94 -0.26
N TYR A 56 3.31 -7.01 -0.99
CA TYR A 56 2.47 -8.19 -1.04
C TYR A 56 2.96 -9.29 -0.09
N ASP A 57 2.01 -10.00 0.52
CA ASP A 57 2.31 -11.15 1.36
C ASP A 57 2.65 -12.40 0.53
N ARG A 58 3.62 -13.19 1.02
CA ARG A 58 4.13 -14.37 0.32
C ARG A 58 3.08 -15.48 0.21
N GLN A 59 2.26 -15.68 1.25
CA GLN A 59 1.23 -16.72 1.25
C GLN A 59 0.05 -16.31 0.37
N ALA A 60 -0.38 -15.05 0.45
CA ALA A 60 -1.43 -14.50 -0.40
C ALA A 60 -1.05 -14.62 -1.88
N VAL A 61 0.16 -14.17 -2.24
CA VAL A 61 0.65 -14.24 -3.62
C VAL A 61 0.79 -15.69 -4.12
N SER A 62 1.20 -16.63 -3.26
CA SER A 62 1.27 -18.06 -3.63
C SER A 62 -0.10 -18.62 -4.05
N LYS A 63 -1.20 -18.12 -3.47
CA LYS A 63 -2.56 -18.48 -3.87
C LYS A 63 -2.94 -17.80 -5.19
N LEU A 64 -2.78 -16.48 -5.28
CA LEU A 64 -3.16 -15.68 -6.46
C LEU A 64 -2.42 -16.10 -7.73
N ILE A 65 -1.12 -16.42 -7.64
CA ILE A 65 -0.36 -16.91 -8.80
C ILE A 65 -1.01 -18.13 -9.44
N ARG A 66 -1.69 -18.99 -8.67
CA ARG A 66 -2.32 -20.21 -9.21
C ARG A 66 -3.59 -19.91 -9.97
N GLU A 67 -4.26 -18.82 -9.65
CA GLU A 67 -5.52 -18.37 -10.25
C GLU A 67 -5.23 -17.51 -11.48
N GLU A 68 -4.22 -16.65 -11.40
CA GLU A 68 -3.90 -15.66 -12.43
C GLU A 68 -2.90 -16.17 -13.48
N TYR A 69 -2.24 -17.31 -13.27
CA TYR A 69 -1.24 -17.83 -14.20
C TYR A 69 -1.89 -18.43 -15.46
N THR A 70 -1.64 -17.80 -16.61
CA THR A 70 -2.19 -18.20 -17.91
C THR A 70 -1.25 -19.07 -18.74
N GLY A 71 -0.08 -19.44 -18.21
CA GLY A 71 0.94 -20.24 -18.91
C GLY A 71 2.11 -19.43 -19.47
N ASN A 72 1.89 -18.17 -19.86
CA ASN A 72 2.93 -17.31 -20.46
C ASN A 72 3.17 -15.99 -19.71
N ASN A 73 2.34 -15.64 -18.72
CA ASN A 73 2.40 -14.35 -18.01
C ASN A 73 3.33 -14.32 -16.77
N LEU A 74 4.16 -15.34 -16.56
CA LEU A 74 5.00 -15.43 -15.35
C LEU A 74 5.91 -14.21 -15.13
N LYS A 75 6.47 -13.67 -16.21
CA LYS A 75 7.37 -12.51 -16.17
C LYS A 75 6.64 -11.26 -15.69
N GLU A 76 5.41 -11.06 -16.13
CA GLU A 76 4.58 -9.92 -15.74
C GLU A 76 4.16 -10.04 -14.29
N LEU A 77 3.67 -11.21 -13.89
CA LEU A 77 3.34 -11.51 -12.49
C LEU A 77 4.55 -11.29 -11.56
N SER A 78 5.75 -11.71 -11.99
CA SER A 78 6.99 -11.54 -11.22
C SER A 78 7.31 -10.08 -10.93
N ARG A 79 7.09 -9.20 -11.91
CA ARG A 79 7.31 -7.76 -11.78
C ARG A 79 6.22 -7.11 -10.94
N PHE A 80 4.96 -7.52 -11.14
CA PHE A 80 3.82 -6.96 -10.42
C PHE A 80 3.89 -7.26 -8.92
N TYR A 81 4.09 -8.54 -8.56
CA TYR A 81 4.14 -8.95 -7.16
C TYR A 81 5.51 -8.74 -6.48
N GLY A 82 6.55 -8.41 -7.25
CA GLY A 82 7.91 -8.19 -6.71
C GLY A 82 8.61 -9.47 -6.23
N TYR A 83 8.30 -10.62 -6.82
CA TYR A 83 8.98 -11.89 -6.54
C TYR A 83 9.78 -12.39 -7.73
N SER A 84 10.82 -13.18 -7.48
CA SER A 84 11.61 -13.76 -8.56
C SER A 84 10.80 -14.79 -9.36
N GLN A 85 11.02 -14.85 -10.67
CA GLN A 85 10.38 -15.87 -11.52
C GLN A 85 10.69 -17.29 -11.05
N ARG A 86 11.90 -17.53 -10.52
CA ARG A 86 12.28 -18.83 -9.93
C ARG A 86 11.33 -19.21 -8.79
N TRP A 87 11.10 -18.30 -7.84
CA TRP A 87 10.20 -18.54 -6.72
C TRP A 87 8.76 -18.78 -7.19
N MET A 88 8.29 -18.03 -8.19
CA MET A 88 6.96 -18.22 -8.76
C MET A 88 6.80 -19.59 -9.43
N LYS A 89 7.81 -20.07 -10.19
CA LYS A 89 7.83 -21.44 -10.73
C LYS A 89 7.75 -22.49 -9.63
N GLU A 90 8.47 -22.29 -8.52
CA GLU A 90 8.38 -23.19 -7.36
C GLU A 90 6.96 -23.19 -6.76
N GLN A 91 6.27 -22.05 -6.69
CA GLN A 91 4.89 -21.99 -6.18
C GLN A 91 3.89 -22.74 -7.08
N LEU A 92 4.10 -22.68 -8.40
CA LEU A 92 3.28 -23.41 -9.38
C LEU A 92 3.53 -24.92 -9.31
N LYS A 93 4.78 -25.35 -9.15
CA LYS A 93 5.15 -26.79 -9.03
C LYS A 93 4.55 -27.46 -7.80
N LYS A 94 4.44 -26.75 -6.66
CA LYS A 94 3.83 -27.26 -5.43
C LYS A 94 2.37 -27.73 -5.56
N LYS A 95 1.69 -27.41 -6.67
CA LYS A 95 0.34 -27.91 -6.98
C LYS A 95 0.36 -29.31 -7.60
N ALA A 96 1.44 -29.71 -8.28
CA ALA A 96 1.51 -31.00 -9.00
C ALA A 96 1.74 -32.21 -8.08
N GLU A 97 2.12 -31.99 -6.82
CA GLU A 97 2.45 -33.04 -5.84
C GLU A 97 1.34 -33.27 -4.79
N LYS A 98 0.13 -32.74 -5.03
CA LYS A 98 -1.09 -33.03 -4.25
C LYS A 98 -2.21 -33.44 -5.18
#